data_AF-A0A0F9MHQ5-F1
#
_entry.id   AF-A0A0F9MHQ5-F1
#
_cell.length_a   1.000
_cell.length_b   1.000
_cell.length_c   1.000
_cell.angle_alpha   90.00
_cell.angle_beta   90.00
_cell.angle_gamma   90.00
#
_symmetry.space_group_name_H-M   'P 1'
#
loop_
_entity.id
_entity.type
_entity.pdbx_description
1 polymer ?
#
loop_
_entity_poly.entity_id
_entity_poly.type
_entity_poly.pdbx_seq_one_letter_code
_entity_poly.pdbx_strand_id
1 'polypeptide(L)' 'MKCQLCDKGEVVETEERNHKTMVLGREMTIPEAIVGRCDTCGAVNYALSRKEVFEEADAEN' A
#
# COMPACT_ATOMS: atom_id res chain seq x y z
N MET A 1 -11.31 -0.72 8.60
CA MET A 1 -12.24 -0.11 7.61
C MET A 1 -12.89 -1.24 6.84
N LYS A 2 -14.18 -1.19 6.55
CA LYS A 2 -14.85 -2.27 5.83
C LYS A 2 -14.21 -2.49 4.46
N CYS A 3 -13.93 -3.73 4.09
CA CYS A 3 -13.33 -4.06 2.80
C CYS A 3 -14.27 -3.71 1.65
N GLN A 4 -13.82 -2.83 0.75
CA GLN A 4 -14.59 -2.35 -0.40
C GLN A 4 -14.75 -3.39 -1.53
N LEU A 5 -14.04 -4.53 -1.44
CA LEU A 5 -14.10 -5.59 -2.45
C LEU A 5 -15.03 -6.74 -2.07
N CYS A 6 -15.01 -7.17 -0.81
CA CYS A 6 -15.78 -8.33 -0.39
C CYS A 6 -16.97 -8.00 0.51
N ASP A 7 -17.04 -6.80 1.08
CA ASP A 7 -18.07 -6.34 2.04
C ASP A 7 -18.29 -7.22 3.28
N LYS A 8 -17.40 -8.20 3.51
CA LYS A 8 -17.54 -9.22 4.55
C LYS A 8 -16.49 -9.10 5.67
N GLY A 9 -15.35 -8.48 5.37
CA GLY A 9 -14.23 -8.37 6.30
C GLY A 9 -13.80 -6.95 6.59
N GLU A 10 -12.92 -6.82 7.57
CA GLU A 10 -12.27 -5.56 7.93
C GLU A 10 -10.86 -5.52 7.32
N VAL A 11 -10.46 -4.33 6.87
CA VAL A 11 -9.10 -4.02 6.45
C VAL A 11 -8.29 -3.65 7.68
N VAL A 12 -7.22 -4.39 7.88
CA VAL A 12 -6.22 -4.21 8.94
C VAL A 12 -4.95 -3.64 8.30
N GLU A 13 -4.43 -2.55 8.86
CA GLU A 13 -3.19 -1.91 8.39
C GLU A 13 -1.97 -2.53 9.08
N THR A 14 -0.91 -2.76 8.31
CA THR A 14 0.38 -3.22 8.80
C THR A 14 1.50 -2.38 8.19
N GLU A 15 2.49 -2.01 9.00
CA GLU A 15 3.73 -1.42 8.52
C GLU A 15 4.64 -2.51 7.94
N GLU A 16 5.08 -2.33 6.71
CA GLU A 16 5.93 -3.27 5.99
C GLU A 16 7.21 -2.59 5.51
N ARG A 17 8.33 -3.29 5.69
CA ARG A 17 9.62 -2.89 5.13
C ARG A 17 9.88 -3.61 3.82
N ASN A 18 10.41 -2.89 2.84
CA ASN A 18 10.70 -3.39 1.49
C ASN A 18 9.47 -4.05 0.83
N HIS A 19 8.30 -3.40 0.93
CA HIS A 19 7.07 -3.89 0.34
C HIS A 19 7.17 -3.90 -1.18
N LYS A 20 7.04 -5.09 -1.78
CA LYS A 20 7.01 -5.25 -3.24
C LYS A 20 5.60 -5.06 -3.77
N THR A 21 5.46 -4.20 -4.76
CA THR A 21 4.18 -3.94 -5.43
C THR A 21 4.35 -3.66 -6.92
N MET A 22 3.24 -3.60 -7.64
CA MET A 22 3.18 -3.30 -9.06
C MET A 22 2.56 -1.91 -9.25
N VAL A 23 3.32 -0.95 -9.77
CA VAL A 23 2.84 0.39 -10.09
C VAL A 23 2.98 0.60 -11.59
N LEU A 24 1.87 0.90 -12.27
CA LEU A 24 1.85 1.11 -13.73
C LEU A 24 2.52 -0.04 -14.52
N GLY A 25 2.36 -1.28 -14.07
CA GLY A 25 2.94 -2.47 -14.70
C GLY A 25 4.43 -2.69 -14.45
N ARG A 26 5.06 -1.92 -13.55
CA ARG A 26 6.45 -2.10 -13.12
C ARG A 26 6.51 -2.58 -11.68
N GLU A 27 7.35 -3.58 -11.42
CA GLU A 27 7.64 -4.00 -10.05
C GLU A 27 8.45 -2.90 -9.36
N MET A 28 7.99 -2.48 -8.19
CA MET A 28 8.65 -1.51 -7.34
C MET A 28 8.76 -2.05 -5.92
N THR A 29 9.84 -1.67 -5.24
CA THR A 29 10.00 -1.94 -3.80
C THR A 29 9.88 -0.62 -3.05
N ILE A 30 8.91 -0.54 -2.13
CA ILE A 30 8.70 0.60 -1.25
C ILE A 30 9.43 0.29 0.07
N PRO A 31 10.46 1.06 0.48
CA PRO A 31 11.26 0.76 1.65
C PRO A 31 10.46 0.66 2.96
N GLU A 32 9.46 1.53 3.15
CA GLU A 32 8.54 1.51 4.27
C GLU A 32 7.13 1.86 3.76
N ALA A 33 6.15 1.00 4.01
CA ALA A 33 4.77 1.17 3.53
C ALA A 33 3.75 0.76 4.58
N ILE A 34 2.67 1.51 4.71
CA ILE A 34 1.46 1.08 5.42
C ILE A 34 0.58 0.33 4.43
N VAL A 35 0.37 -0.96 4.65
CA VAL A 35 -0.40 -1.83 3.75
C VAL A 35 -1.65 -2.31 4.47
N GLY A 36 -2.82 -1.90 3.97
CA GLY A 36 -4.10 -2.43 4.43
C GLY A 36 -4.41 -3.77 3.78
N ARG A 37 -4.76 -4.80 4.55
CA ARG A 37 -5.25 -6.09 4.03
C ARG A 37 -6.55 -6.49 4.69
N CYS A 38 -7.50 -6.95 3.87
CA CYS A 38 -8.73 -7.54 4.38
C CYS A 38 -8.43 -8.87 5.09
N ASP A 39 -8.87 -9.00 6.34
CA ASP A 39 -8.75 -10.20 7.15
C ASP A 39 -9.50 -11.43 6.59
N THR A 40 -10.45 -11.19 5.70
CA THR A 40 -11.35 -12.23 5.18
C THR A 40 -10.98 -12.65 3.76
N CYS A 41 -10.75 -11.69 2.85
CA CYS A 41 -10.49 -12.00 1.43
C CYS A 41 -9.05 -11.74 0.98
N GLY A 42 -8.19 -11.19 1.85
CA GLY A 42 -6.80 -10.88 1.54
C GLY A 42 -6.59 -9.71 0.58
N ALA A 43 -7.66 -9.04 0.13
CA ALA A 43 -7.57 -7.88 -0.75
C ALA A 43 -6.71 -6.78 -0.12
N VAL A 44 -5.72 -6.32 -0.88
CA VAL A 44 -4.87 -5.19 -0.51
C VAL A 44 -5.64 -3.90 -0.77
N ASN A 45 -5.75 -3.06 0.26
CA ASN A 45 -6.33 -1.74 0.21
C ASN A 45 -5.22 -0.74 0.54
N TYR A 46 -4.77 -0.01 -0.48
CA TYR A 46 -3.80 1.07 -0.31
C TYR A 46 -4.57 2.32 0.12
N ALA A 47 -4.60 2.60 1.42
CA ALA A 47 -5.02 3.90 1.90
C ALA A 47 -3.80 4.83 1.85
N LEU A 48 -3.90 5.97 1.15
CA LEU A 48 -2.91 7.06 1.19
C LEU A 48 -2.95 7.80 2.54
N SER A 49 -3.10 7.07 3.65
CA SER A 49 -3.32 7.60 5.00
C SER A 49 -2.05 7.59 5.83
N ARG A 50 -1.01 8.23 5.30
CA ARG A 50 -0.18 9.19 6.06
C ARG A 50 0.65 10.00 5.06
N LYS A 51 0.51 11.32 5.16
CA LYS A 51 1.43 12.32 4.60
C LYS A 51 2.87 11.88 4.91
N GLU A 52 3.81 12.13 3.99
CA GLU A 52 5.25 11.71 4.03
C GLU A 52 5.40 10.29 3.45
N VAL A 53 5.90 10.02 2.24
CA VAL A 53 7.09 10.54 1.55
C VAL A 53 6.89 10.32 0.05
N PHE A 54 6.70 11.39 -0.71
CA PHE A 54 7.17 11.44 -2.10
C PHE A 54 8.26 12.50 -2.09
N GLU A 55 9.48 12.12 -1.73
CA GLU A 55 10.62 12.91 -2.18
C GLU A 55 10.73 12.60 -3.67
N GLU A 56 10.44 13.61 -4.49
CA GLU A 56 10.86 13.63 -5.88
C GLU A 56 12.37 13.40 -5.87
N ALA A 57 12.81 12.25 -6.38
CA ALA A 57 14.19 12.14 -6.80
C ALA A 57 14.32 13.08 -8.00
N ASP A 58 14.76 14.31 -7.75
CA ASP A 58 15.26 15.21 -8.78
C ASP A 58 16.35 14.46 -9.56
N ALA A 59 15.93 13.89 -10.69
CA ALA A 59 16.82 13.58 -11.78
C ALA A 59 16.86 14.84 -12.65
N GLU A 60 18.07 15.18 -13.12
CA GLU A 60 18.47 16.30 -13.98
C GLU A 60 19.00 17.51 -13.18
N ASN A 61 20.25 17.98 -13.31
CA ASN A 61 21.34 17.74 -14.29
C ASN A 61 22.66 18.26 -13.68
#